data_AF-A0A937TRM8-F1
#
_entry.id   AF-A0A937TRM8-F1
#
_cell.length_a   1.000
_cell.length_b   1.000
_cell.length_c   1.000
_cell.angle_alpha   90.00
_cell.angle_beta   90.00
_cell.angle_gamma   90.00
#
_symmetry.space_group_name_H-M   'P 1'
#
loop_
_entity.id
_entity.type
_entity.pdbx_description
1 polymer ?
#
loop_
_entity_poly.entity_id
_entity_poly.type
_entity_poly.pdbx_seq_one_letter_code
_entity_poly.pdbx_strand_id
1 'polypeptide(L)'
;MERIVASYNISTAAKRLGMSVRMIREYEKEGLIRPHRDVGSGYRVFSDEDLQWIHCIRELIHQKGLNIKGIQRLLTLVPCWEIKSCPEEVREKCSAAVDRTRPCWVVAQKSCLEEAKKCRSCKVYLEAQKRIGRE
;
A
#
# COMPACT_ATOMS: atom_id res chain seq x y z
N MET A 1 7.15 5.00 -24.44
CA MET A 1 6.85 6.37 -23.97
C MET A 1 5.84 6.23 -22.83
N GLU A 2 6.30 5.86 -21.64
CA GLU A 2 5.41 5.64 -20.49
C GLU A 2 4.83 6.99 -20.02
N ARG A 3 3.51 7.00 -19.86
CA ARG A 3 2.71 8.18 -19.49
C ARG A 3 3.29 8.87 -18.26
N ILE A 4 3.32 10.21 -18.30
CA ILE A 4 3.52 11.05 -17.13
C ILE A 4 2.40 10.75 -16.14
N VAL A 5 2.66 9.86 -15.17
CA VAL A 5 1.87 9.79 -13.94
C VAL A 5 2.24 11.05 -13.17
N ALA A 6 1.28 11.93 -12.89
CA ALA A 6 1.55 13.14 -12.13
C ALA A 6 2.23 12.75 -10.81
N SER A 7 3.48 13.18 -10.63
CA SER A 7 4.34 12.72 -9.56
C SER A 7 4.67 13.89 -8.63
N TYR A 8 4.17 13.82 -7.40
CA TYR A 8 4.35 14.86 -6.39
C TYR A 8 5.52 14.50 -5.48
N ASN A 9 6.39 15.44 -5.17
CA ASN A 9 7.31 15.26 -4.04
C ASN A 9 6.52 15.32 -2.71
N ILE A 10 7.14 14.86 -1.61
CA ILE A 10 6.47 14.78 -0.30
C ILE A 10 5.93 16.13 0.21
N SER A 11 6.61 17.23 -0.13
CA SER A 11 6.20 18.58 0.28
C SER A 11 4.95 19.01 -0.50
N THR A 12 4.89 18.74 -1.80
CA THR A 12 3.70 19.01 -2.62
C THR A 12 2.54 18.12 -2.22
N ALA A 13 2.78 16.84 -1.95
CA ALA A 13 1.76 15.91 -1.44
C ALA A 13 1.17 16.40 -0.10
N ALA A 14 2.03 16.78 0.85
CA ALA A 14 1.63 17.34 2.14
C ALA A 14 0.74 18.58 1.99
N LYS A 15 1.13 19.53 1.12
CA LYS A 15 0.33 20.72 0.83
C LYS A 15 -1.04 20.37 0.24
N ARG A 16 -1.09 19.51 -0.78
CA ARG A 16 -2.34 19.08 -1.44
C ARG A 16 -3.30 18.37 -0.48
N LEU A 17 -2.75 17.57 0.44
CA LEU A 17 -3.53 16.82 1.41
C LEU A 17 -3.91 17.63 2.66
N GLY A 18 -3.39 18.86 2.81
CA GLY A 18 -3.53 19.65 4.02
C GLY A 18 -2.99 18.91 5.25
N MET A 19 -1.84 18.25 5.10
CA MET A 19 -1.20 17.40 6.12
C MET A 19 0.25 17.83 6.34
N SER A 20 0.83 17.48 7.49
CA SER A 20 2.26 17.67 7.71
C SER A 20 3.08 16.59 6.99
N VAL A 21 4.28 16.96 6.51
CA VAL A 21 5.26 16.00 5.98
C VAL A 21 5.58 14.91 7.01
N ARG A 22 5.61 15.25 8.30
CA ARG A 22 5.81 14.31 9.40
C ARG A 22 4.75 13.22 9.42
N MET A 23 3.48 13.57 9.23
CA MET A 23 2.36 12.62 9.23
C MET A 23 2.46 11.63 8.07
N ILE A 24 2.78 12.11 6.86
CA ILE A 24 2.99 11.24 5.69
C ILE A 24 4.16 10.28 5.94
N ARG A 25 5.26 10.77 6.54
CA ARG A 25 6.40 9.92 6.92
C ARG A 25 6.03 8.88 7.98
N GLU A 26 5.14 9.21 8.91
CA GLU A 26 4.68 8.23 9.90
C GLU A 26 3.86 7.12 9.24
N TYR A 27 2.98 7.45 8.29
CA TYR A 27 2.25 6.43 7.52
C TYR A 27 3.18 5.54 6.70
N GLU A 28 4.25 6.10 6.12
CA GLU A 28 5.26 5.32 5.40
C GLU A 28 6.03 4.40 6.35
N LYS A 29 6.46 4.93 7.51
CA LYS A 29 7.19 4.20 8.54
C LYS A 29 6.36 3.04 9.11
N GLU A 30 5.08 3.28 9.34
CA GLU A 30 4.11 2.25 9.75
C GLU A 30 3.68 1.35 8.57
N GLY A 31 4.23 1.53 7.38
CA GLY A 31 3.98 0.66 6.23
C GLY A 31 2.56 0.72 5.66
N LEU A 32 1.79 1.75 6.01
CA LEU A 32 0.48 2.03 5.42
C LEU A 32 0.60 2.55 3.99
N ILE A 33 1.73 3.20 3.67
CA ILE A 33 2.07 3.66 2.33
C ILE A 33 3.50 3.27 1.95
N ARG A 34 3.76 3.13 0.64
CA ARG A 34 5.08 2.88 0.08
C ARG A 34 5.25 3.71 -1.19
N PRO A 35 5.63 5.00 -1.08
CA PRO A 35 5.80 5.86 -2.24
C PRO A 35 6.87 5.32 -3.18
N HIS A 36 6.72 5.61 -4.47
CA HIS A 36 7.74 5.33 -5.45
C HIS A 36 8.98 6.19 -5.18
N ARG A 37 10.15 5.71 -5.61
CA ARG A 37 11.37 6.51 -5.60
C ARG A 37 11.79 6.73 -7.03
N ASP A 38 11.84 8.00 -7.42
CA ASP A 38 12.29 8.39 -8.76
C ASP A 38 13.68 7.82 -9.04
N VAL A 39 13.87 7.23 -10.21
CA VAL A 39 15.09 6.48 -10.56
C VAL A 39 16.29 7.40 -10.75
N GLY A 40 16.07 8.64 -11.20
CA GLY A 40 17.14 9.62 -11.40
C GLY A 40 17.57 10.27 -10.08
N SER A 41 16.60 10.79 -9.32
CA SER A 41 16.87 11.63 -8.14
C SER A 41 16.86 10.88 -6.81
N GLY A 42 16.31 9.66 -6.75
CA GLY A 42 16.17 8.86 -5.53
C GLY A 42 15.12 9.38 -4.54
N TYR A 43 14.49 10.52 -4.85
CA TYR A 43 13.46 11.15 -4.01
C TYR A 43 12.13 10.40 -4.09
N ARG A 44 11.34 10.54 -3.01
CA ARG A 44 9.99 10.01 -2.95
C ARG A 44 9.09 10.79 -3.89
N VAL A 45 8.34 10.06 -4.69
CA VAL A 45 7.30 10.59 -5.54
C VAL A 45 5.98 9.86 -5.25
N PHE A 46 4.90 10.62 -5.29
CA PHE A 46 3.54 10.20 -4.96
C PHE A 46 2.65 10.44 -6.17
N SER A 47 1.86 9.45 -6.59
CA SER A 47 0.84 9.64 -7.64
C SER A 47 -0.46 10.22 -7.06
N ASP A 48 -1.41 10.61 -7.92
CA ASP A 48 -2.75 10.99 -7.45
C ASP A 48 -3.44 9.86 -6.67
N GLU A 49 -3.22 8.59 -7.04
CA GLU A 49 -3.72 7.43 -6.28
C GLU A 49 -3.08 7.32 -4.90
N ASP A 50 -1.78 7.63 -4.77
CA ASP A 50 -1.13 7.70 -3.46
C ASP A 50 -1.76 8.80 -2.59
N LEU A 51 -2.08 9.96 -3.17
CA LEU A 51 -2.74 11.05 -2.44
C LEU A 51 -4.14 10.64 -1.98
N GLN A 52 -4.95 10.03 -2.86
CA GLN A 52 -6.27 9.51 -2.49
C GLN A 52 -6.17 8.48 -1.36
N TRP A 53 -5.19 7.59 -1.43
CA TRP A 53 -4.96 6.60 -0.40
C TRP A 53 -4.56 7.22 0.95
N ILE A 54 -3.64 8.20 0.94
CA ILE A 54 -3.24 8.93 2.15
C ILE A 54 -4.43 9.71 2.74
N HIS A 55 -5.27 10.30 1.90
CA HIS A 55 -6.50 10.97 2.32
C HIS A 55 -7.43 9.99 3.03
N CYS A 56 -7.68 8.82 2.43
CA CYS A 56 -8.51 7.78 3.03
C CYS A 56 -7.96 7.31 4.39
N ILE A 57 -6.65 7.06 4.51
CA ILE A 57 -6.02 6.73 5.80
C ILE A 57 -6.30 7.82 6.84
N ARG A 58 -6.17 9.09 6.46
CA ARG A 58 -6.46 10.23 7.35
C ARG A 58 -7.92 10.21 7.80
N GLU A 59 -8.88 9.98 6.92
CA GLU A 59 -10.30 9.93 7.28
C GLU A 59 -10.62 8.74 8.19
N LEU A 60 -10.07 7.56 7.90
CA LEU A 60 -10.23 6.39 8.76
C LEU A 60 -9.73 6.68 10.19
N ILE A 61 -8.62 7.41 10.32
CA ILE A 61 -8.06 7.77 11.62
C ILE A 61 -8.91 8.84 12.32
N HIS A 62 -9.15 9.96 11.64
CA HIS A 62 -9.68 11.16 12.28
C HIS A 62 -11.20 11.21 12.34
N GLN A 63 -11.89 10.62 11.36
CA GLN A 63 -13.36 10.64 11.29
C GLN A 63 -13.97 9.32 11.78
N LYS A 64 -13.38 8.18 11.40
CA LYS A 64 -13.90 6.85 11.75
C LYS A 64 -13.29 6.25 13.03
N GLY A 65 -12.32 6.94 13.65
CA GLY A 65 -11.75 6.57 14.96
C GLY A 65 -10.83 5.34 14.94
N LEU A 66 -10.38 4.90 13.77
CA LEU A 66 -9.45 3.77 13.65
C LEU A 66 -8.04 4.21 14.04
N ASN A 67 -7.31 3.36 14.76
CA ASN A 67 -5.88 3.56 14.94
C ASN A 67 -5.08 2.87 13.82
N ILE A 68 -3.80 3.24 13.69
CA ILE A 68 -2.89 2.68 12.68
C ILE A 68 -2.84 1.15 12.72
N LYS A 69 -2.83 0.55 13.92
CA LYS A 69 -2.79 -0.91 14.07
C LYS A 69 -4.08 -1.57 13.58
N GLY A 70 -5.22 -0.92 13.80
CA GLY A 70 -6.51 -1.33 13.25
C GLY A 70 -6.53 -1.30 11.73
N ILE A 71 -6.04 -0.22 11.13
CA ILE A 71 -5.94 -0.10 9.66
C ILE A 71 -5.00 -1.17 9.09
N GLN A 72 -3.83 -1.36 9.70
CA GLN A 72 -2.91 -2.46 9.34
C GLN A 72 -3.63 -3.81 9.41
N ARG A 73 -4.39 -4.07 10.48
CA ARG A 73 -5.13 -5.31 10.65
C ARG A 73 -6.18 -5.49 9.55
N LEU A 74 -6.97 -4.47 9.23
CA LEU A 74 -7.94 -4.53 8.14
C LEU A 74 -7.28 -4.86 6.79
N LEU A 75 -6.12 -4.24 6.51
CA LEU A 75 -5.34 -4.54 5.31
C LEU A 75 -4.86 -5.99 5.24
N THR A 76 -4.66 -6.67 6.38
CA THR A 76 -4.28 -8.10 6.41
C THR A 76 -5.44 -9.05 6.13
N LEU A 77 -6.68 -8.60 6.32
CA LEU A 77 -7.86 -9.47 6.17
C LEU A 77 -8.18 -9.74 4.70
N VAL A 78 -7.83 -8.82 3.80
CA VAL A 78 -8.05 -8.92 2.36
C VAL A 78 -7.02 -9.90 1.77
N PRO A 79 -7.45 -11.12 1.38
CA PRO A 79 -6.51 -12.09 0.88
C PRO A 79 -6.07 -11.76 -0.55
N CYS A 80 -4.77 -11.91 -0.81
CA CYS A 80 -4.18 -11.59 -2.10
C CYS A 80 -4.74 -12.42 -3.28
N TRP A 81 -5.18 -13.65 -3.01
CA TRP A 81 -5.71 -14.58 -4.01
C TRP A 81 -7.10 -14.17 -4.54
N GLU A 82 -7.88 -13.37 -3.81
CA GLU A 82 -9.10 -12.76 -4.35
C GLU A 82 -8.82 -11.72 -5.44
N ILE A 83 -7.61 -11.15 -5.46
CA ILE A 83 -7.22 -10.09 -6.39
C ILE A 83 -6.40 -10.66 -7.56
N LYS A 84 -5.53 -11.63 -7.27
CA LYS A 84 -4.67 -12.28 -8.25
C LYS A 84 -5.29 -13.52 -8.90
N SER A 85 -6.44 -13.99 -8.41
CA SER A 85 -7.07 -15.24 -8.84
C SER A 85 -6.10 -16.41 -8.81
N CYS A 86 -5.39 -16.57 -7.68
CA CYS A 86 -4.37 -17.60 -7.55
C CYS A 86 -5.00 -19.01 -7.51
N PRO A 87 -4.45 -19.99 -8.25
CA PRO A 87 -4.85 -21.39 -8.11
C PRO A 87 -4.65 -21.91 -6.69
N GLU A 88 -5.46 -22.89 -6.30
CA GLU A 88 -5.44 -23.49 -4.96
C GLU A 88 -4.07 -24.06 -4.58
N GLU A 89 -3.41 -24.75 -5.51
CA GLU A 89 -2.07 -25.33 -5.35
C GLU A 89 -0.99 -24.29 -4.97
N VAL A 90 -1.16 -23.05 -5.43
CA VAL A 90 -0.29 -21.92 -5.10
C VAL A 90 -0.67 -21.32 -3.74
N ARG A 91 -1.97 -21.29 -3.42
CA ARG A 91 -2.51 -20.76 -2.17
C ARG A 91 -2.10 -21.61 -0.98
N GLU A 92 -2.14 -22.93 -1.08
CA GLU A 92 -1.76 -23.85 0.00
C GLU A 92 -0.32 -23.68 0.47
N LYS A 93 0.57 -23.27 -0.44
CA LYS A 93 2.00 -23.05 -0.16
C LYS A 93 2.31 -21.59 0.16
N CYS A 94 1.28 -20.73 0.22
CA CYS A 94 1.45 -19.28 0.38
C CYS A 94 1.66 -18.89 1.84
N SER A 95 2.80 -18.24 2.11
CA SER A 95 3.11 -17.65 3.43
C SER A 95 2.00 -16.72 3.94
N ALA A 96 1.36 -15.95 3.05
CA ALA A 96 0.23 -15.08 3.38
C ALA A 96 -1.11 -15.82 3.57
N ALA A 97 -1.23 -17.06 3.07
CA ALA A 97 -2.38 -17.91 3.35
C ALA A 97 -2.27 -18.56 4.74
N VAL A 98 -1.06 -18.95 5.13
CA VAL A 98 -0.76 -19.55 6.43
C VAL A 98 -0.82 -18.52 7.55
N ASP A 99 -0.23 -17.33 7.35
CA ASP A 99 -0.26 -16.23 8.33
C ASP A 99 -1.04 -15.03 7.78
N ARG A 100 -2.35 -14.98 8.11
CA ARG A 100 -3.25 -13.86 7.78
C ARG A 100 -3.14 -12.68 8.76
N THR A 101 -2.21 -12.71 9.72
CA THR A 101 -2.01 -11.62 10.69
C THR A 101 -1.05 -10.56 10.18
N ARG A 102 -0.33 -10.86 9.09
CA ARG A 102 0.63 -9.97 8.48
C ARG A 102 0.33 -9.83 6.98
N PRO A 103 0.42 -8.63 6.41
CA PRO A 103 0.25 -8.48 4.97
C PRO A 103 1.25 -9.32 4.20
N CYS A 104 0.88 -9.76 3.00
CA CYS A 104 1.76 -10.60 2.17
C CYS A 104 3.14 -9.97 1.93
N TRP A 105 3.26 -8.64 1.89
CA TRP A 105 4.55 -7.94 1.72
C TRP A 105 5.44 -7.91 2.98
N VAL A 106 4.93 -8.37 4.13
CA VAL A 106 5.67 -8.52 5.39
C VAL A 106 6.15 -9.96 5.58
N VAL A 107 5.35 -10.95 5.15
CA VAL A 107 5.65 -12.39 5.32
C VAL A 107 6.17 -13.08 4.06
N ALA A 108 6.39 -12.35 2.97
CA ALA A 108 6.89 -12.87 1.71
C ALA A 108 8.34 -13.41 1.81
N GLN A 109 8.48 -14.59 2.42
CA GLN A 109 9.66 -15.45 2.28
C GLN A 109 9.42 -16.56 1.25
N LYS A 110 8.17 -17.01 1.07
CA LYS A 110 7.79 -18.00 0.06
C LYS A 110 6.50 -17.60 -0.68
N SER A 111 6.59 -17.71 -2.01
CA SER A 111 5.54 -17.73 -3.02
C SER A 111 4.65 -16.49 -3.19
N CYS A 112 5.17 -15.51 -3.94
CA CYS A 112 4.43 -15.05 -5.11
C CYS A 112 5.28 -15.49 -6.32
N LEU A 113 4.66 -16.21 -7.26
CA LEU A 113 5.30 -16.69 -8.49
C LEU A 113 6.07 -15.53 -9.12
N GLU A 114 7.39 -15.73 -9.15
CA GLU A 114 8.44 -14.87 -9.65
C GLU A 114 8.51 -13.46 -9.01
N GLU A 115 9.54 -13.30 -8.17
CA GLU A 115 9.98 -12.01 -7.62
C GLU A 115 9.08 -11.38 -6.54
N ALA A 116 9.00 -12.04 -5.39
CA ALA A 116 8.58 -11.46 -4.10
C ALA A 116 9.27 -10.12 -3.70
N LYS A 117 10.23 -9.64 -4.50
CA LYS A 117 10.97 -8.39 -4.29
C LYS A 117 10.25 -7.14 -4.82
N LYS A 118 9.20 -7.25 -5.63
CA LYS A 118 8.52 -6.09 -6.25
C LYS A 118 7.10 -5.87 -5.71
N CYS A 119 6.92 -5.78 -4.39
CA CYS A 119 5.61 -5.42 -3.81
C CYS A 119 5.06 -4.06 -4.32
N ARG A 120 5.93 -3.15 -4.79
CA ARG A 120 5.56 -1.86 -5.38
C ARG A 120 4.85 -1.94 -6.74
N SER A 121 5.00 -3.05 -7.45
CA SER A 121 4.24 -3.35 -8.69
C SER A 121 3.24 -4.49 -8.48
N CYS A 122 3.03 -4.92 -7.24
CA CYS A 122 2.14 -6.02 -6.93
C CYS A 122 0.69 -5.54 -7.02
N LYS A 123 -0.09 -6.14 -7.92
CA LYS A 123 -1.52 -5.89 -8.09
C LYS A 123 -2.30 -5.94 -6.77
N VAL A 124 -1.91 -6.80 -5.82
CA VAL A 124 -2.57 -6.92 -4.52
C VAL A 124 -2.39 -5.67 -3.67
N TYR A 125 -1.15 -5.16 -3.61
CA TYR A 125 -0.85 -3.95 -2.87
C TYR A 125 -1.58 -2.75 -3.48
N LEU A 126 -1.54 -2.62 -4.81
CA LEU A 126 -2.25 -1.55 -5.53
C LEU A 126 -3.78 -1.64 -5.40
N GLU A 127 -4.37 -2.83 -5.46
CA GLU A 127 -5.82 -3.01 -5.31
C GLU A 127 -6.29 -2.88 -3.85
N ALA A 128 -5.46 -3.25 -2.87
CA ALA A 128 -5.77 -3.01 -1.45
C ALA A 128 -5.89 -1.50 -1.15
N GLN A 129 -5.01 -0.68 -1.75
CA GLN A 129 -5.10 0.79 -1.66
C GLN A 129 -6.41 1.32 -2.28
N LYS A 130 -6.88 0.72 -3.38
CA LYS A 130 -8.11 1.15 -4.06
C LYS A 130 -9.40 0.72 -3.36
N ARG A 131 -9.44 -0.48 -2.78
CA ARG A 131 -10.67 -1.03 -2.16
C ARG A 131 -11.14 -0.24 -0.94
N ILE A 132 -10.21 0.30 -0.17
CA ILE A 132 -10.52 1.04 1.06
C ILE A 132 -10.88 2.51 0.76
N GLY A 133 -10.43 3.06 -0.38
CA GLY A 133 -10.74 4.42 -0.84
C GLY A 133 -12.03 4.59 -1.67
N ARG A 134 -12.93 3.58 -1.69
CA ARG A 134 -14.25 3.69 -2.33
C ARG A 134 -15.35 3.63 -1.26
N GLU A 135 -15.67 4.77 -0.67
CA GLU A 135 -17.02 5.12 -0.21
C GLU A 135 -17.49 6.35 -1.00
#